data_AF-A0A9W8P048-F1
#
_entry.id   AF-A0A9W8P048-F1
#
_cell.length_a   1.000
_cell.length_b   1.000
_cell.length_c   1.000
_cell.angle_alpha   90.00
_cell.angle_beta   90.00
_cell.angle_gamma   90.00
#
_symmetry.space_group_name_H-M   'P 1'
#
loop_
_entity.id
_entity.type
_entity.pdbx_description
1 polymer ?
#
loop_
_entity_poly.entity_id
_entity_poly.type
_entity_poly.pdbx_seq_one_letter_code
_entity_poly.pdbx_strand_id
1 'polypeptide(L)'
;MIIIDSKEWAAKRFWNVGDGDHLVSPNRNHSEIVNEVIRLCQLGRLLSAFMDQAKESQVSISTDLKVTDFRVAFEDPGQNGPSPASGVSDLVYTGLDPTKQYITWLLEPMRPKALATTKWSVFADLQTTRSGGVTGSGDYVLFDIMTHTLAGQSGVGDHGLEGIQKFCDMHVCSNKCKNLGLSPISRTLAAENSDCGDSDNDSDSQNKTSL
;
A
#
# COMPACT_ATOMS: atom_id res chain seq x y z
N MET A 1 -0.33 -21.69 8.95
CA MET A 1 -1.36 -21.16 9.86
C MET A 1 -0.71 -20.95 11.20
N ILE A 2 -0.79 -19.75 11.77
CA ILE A 2 -0.21 -19.43 13.07
C ILE A 2 -1.37 -19.13 14.03
N ILE A 3 -1.31 -19.60 15.27
CA ILE A 3 -2.33 -19.30 16.28
C ILE A 3 -1.72 -18.32 17.28
N ILE A 4 -2.35 -17.15 17.45
CA ILE A 4 -1.93 -16.12 18.41
C ILE A 4 -3.20 -15.55 19.05
N ASP A 5 -3.22 -15.46 20.38
CA ASP A 5 -4.37 -14.98 21.17
C ASP A 5 -5.68 -15.74 20.86
N SER A 6 -5.57 -17.05 20.65
CA SER A 6 -6.64 -17.96 20.21
C SER A 6 -7.30 -17.61 18.87
N LYS A 7 -6.69 -16.74 18.06
CA LYS A 7 -7.08 -16.45 16.67
C LYS A 7 -6.17 -17.16 15.68
N GLU A 8 -6.71 -17.59 14.54
CA GLU A 8 -5.94 -18.08 13.40
C GLU A 8 -5.44 -16.92 12.54
N TRP A 9 -4.15 -16.95 12.18
CA TRP A 9 -3.47 -15.97 11.33
C TRP A 9 -2.89 -16.64 10.08
N ALA A 10 -3.07 -15.97 8.94
CA ALA A 10 -2.38 -16.24 7.69
C ALA A 10 -1.07 -15.43 7.66
N ALA A 11 0.05 -16.10 7.38
CA ALA A 11 1.34 -15.45 7.18
C ALA A 11 1.56 -15.19 5.68
N LYS A 12 1.81 -13.94 5.32
CA LYS A 12 2.10 -13.44 3.98
C LYS A 12 3.58 -13.04 3.87
N ARG A 13 4.15 -13.29 2.69
CA ARG A 13 5.43 -12.76 2.23
C ARG A 13 5.37 -12.48 0.73
N PHE A 14 6.27 -11.66 0.20
CA PHE A 14 6.38 -11.45 -1.24
C PHE A 14 7.13 -12.62 -1.90
N TRP A 15 6.63 -13.05 -3.06
CA TRP A 15 7.20 -14.12 -3.88
C TRP A 15 7.97 -13.57 -5.10
N ASN A 16 7.42 -12.54 -5.73
CA ASN A 16 8.00 -11.76 -6.84
C ASN A 16 7.60 -10.28 -6.65
N VAL A 17 8.43 -9.33 -7.10
CA VAL A 17 8.15 -7.88 -7.00
C VAL A 17 8.28 -7.13 -8.35
N GLY A 18 8.19 -7.86 -9.47
CA GLY A 18 8.29 -7.29 -10.83
C GLY A 18 9.71 -7.07 -11.37
N ASP A 19 10.74 -7.45 -10.61
CA ASP A 19 12.16 -7.31 -10.92
C ASP A 19 12.74 -8.43 -11.82
N GLY A 20 11.91 -9.40 -12.21
CA GLY A 20 12.27 -10.51 -13.10
C GLY A 20 12.59 -11.83 -12.38
N ASP A 21 13.07 -11.77 -11.13
CA ASP A 21 13.37 -12.95 -10.33
C ASP A 21 12.13 -13.54 -9.65
N HIS A 22 12.00 -14.87 -9.66
CA HIS A 22 10.89 -15.59 -9.01
C HIS A 22 11.11 -15.83 -7.51
N LEU A 23 12.12 -15.22 -6.88
CA LEU A 23 12.42 -15.39 -5.46
C LEU A 23 12.91 -14.08 -4.82
N VAL A 24 12.02 -13.40 -4.11
CA VAL A 24 12.35 -12.16 -3.38
C VAL A 24 13.28 -12.44 -2.20
N SER A 25 14.44 -11.77 -2.19
CA SER A 25 15.43 -11.91 -1.10
C SER A 25 14.87 -11.48 0.27
N PRO A 26 15.39 -12.01 1.41
CA PRO A 26 14.86 -11.68 2.73
C PRO A 26 14.82 -10.17 3.02
N ASN A 27 15.89 -9.44 2.64
CA ASN A 27 15.96 -7.97 2.76
C ASN A 27 14.91 -7.25 1.89
N ARG A 28 14.72 -7.67 0.63
CA ARG A 28 13.73 -7.05 -0.27
C ARG A 28 12.29 -7.32 0.20
N ASN A 29 12.03 -8.53 0.69
CA ASN A 29 10.75 -8.91 1.30
C ASN A 29 10.46 -8.12 2.58
N HIS A 30 11.47 -7.88 3.43
CA HIS A 30 11.34 -7.01 4.59
C HIS A 30 10.91 -5.60 4.18
N SER A 31 11.57 -4.98 3.20
CA SER A 31 11.20 -3.64 2.71
C SER A 31 9.76 -3.57 2.20
N GLU A 32 9.30 -4.55 1.41
CA GLU A 32 7.93 -4.52 0.89
C GLU A 32 6.86 -4.85 1.96
N ILE A 33 7.18 -5.63 3.00
CA ILE A 33 6.30 -5.78 4.17
C ILE A 33 6.23 -4.48 4.97
N VAL A 34 7.34 -3.75 5.13
CA VAL A 34 7.33 -2.41 5.74
C VAL A 34 6.48 -1.43 4.92
N ASN A 35 6.57 -1.47 3.59
CA ASN A 35 5.71 -0.68 2.70
C ASN A 35 4.22 -1.02 2.91
N GLU A 36 3.84 -2.30 2.92
CA GLU A 36 2.44 -2.69 3.13
C GLU A 36 1.92 -2.30 4.53
N VAL A 37 2.75 -2.43 5.58
CA VAL A 37 2.41 -1.94 6.93
C VAL A 37 2.18 -0.42 6.92
N ILE A 38 3.01 0.35 6.21
CA ILE A 38 2.80 1.79 6.04
C ILE A 38 1.49 2.08 5.30
N ARG A 39 1.18 1.34 4.22
CA ARG A 39 -0.08 1.48 3.47
C ARG A 39 -1.30 1.18 4.33
N LEU A 40 -1.29 0.10 5.12
CA LEU A 40 -2.37 -0.23 6.06
C LEU A 40 -2.52 0.83 7.17
N CYS A 41 -1.43 1.35 7.72
CA CYS A 41 -1.46 2.47 8.67
C CYS A 41 -2.02 3.77 8.05
N GLN A 42 -1.67 4.08 6.81
CA GLN A 42 -2.19 5.24 6.08
C GLN A 42 -3.68 5.06 5.79
N LEU A 43 -4.10 3.88 5.33
CA LEU A 43 -5.51 3.54 5.08
C LEU A 43 -6.37 3.72 6.34
N GLY A 44 -5.88 3.30 7.51
CA GLY A 44 -6.61 3.49 8.78
C GLY A 44 -6.86 4.96 9.11
N ARG A 45 -5.86 5.83 8.89
CA ARG A 45 -5.99 7.28 9.09
C ARG A 45 -6.92 7.93 8.07
N LEU A 46 -6.77 7.57 6.80
CA LEU A 46 -7.61 8.07 5.71
C LEU A 46 -9.07 7.64 5.86
N LEU A 47 -9.32 6.40 6.30
CA LEU A 47 -10.66 5.89 6.56
C LEU A 47 -11.32 6.63 7.73
N SER A 48 -10.60 6.92 8.81
CA SER A 48 -11.12 7.74 9.92
C SER A 48 -11.52 9.14 9.42
N ALA A 49 -10.59 9.87 8.79
CA ALA A 49 -10.84 11.21 8.29
C ALA A 49 -12.00 11.25 7.26
N PHE A 50 -12.14 10.21 6.43
CA PHE A 50 -13.26 10.05 5.51
C PHE A 50 -14.60 9.84 6.24
N MET A 51 -14.64 9.03 7.31
CA MET A 51 -15.83 8.85 8.14
C MET A 51 -16.23 10.14 8.86
N ASP A 52 -15.26 10.86 9.40
CA ASP A 52 -15.49 12.13 10.09
C ASP A 52 -16.02 13.20 9.10
N GLN A 53 -15.38 13.37 7.94
CA GLN A 53 -15.87 14.25 6.86
C GLN A 53 -17.26 13.83 6.38
N ALA A 54 -17.54 12.54 6.21
CA ALA A 54 -18.84 12.05 5.78
C ALA A 54 -19.94 12.37 6.80
N LYS A 55 -19.65 12.21 8.09
CA LYS A 55 -20.55 12.55 9.20
C LYS A 55 -20.84 14.05 9.26
N GLU A 56 -19.81 14.91 9.14
CA GLU A 56 -19.97 16.36 9.08
C GLU A 56 -20.79 16.80 7.85
N SER A 57 -20.53 16.18 6.71
CA SER A 57 -21.24 16.45 5.44
C SER A 57 -22.62 15.78 5.35
N GLN A 58 -23.08 15.11 6.42
CA GLN A 58 -24.33 14.34 6.49
C GLN A 58 -24.49 13.26 5.40
N VAL A 59 -23.37 12.76 4.86
CA VAL A 59 -23.34 11.71 3.83
C VAL A 59 -23.39 10.34 4.49
N SER A 60 -24.48 9.61 4.24
CA SER A 60 -24.58 8.21 4.66
C SER A 60 -23.48 7.35 4.02
N ILE A 61 -22.60 6.82 4.87
CA ILE A 61 -21.53 5.87 4.58
C ILE A 61 -21.73 4.66 5.52
N SER A 62 -21.27 3.48 5.11
CA SER A 62 -21.41 2.24 5.86
C SER A 62 -20.46 2.22 7.06
N THR A 63 -20.99 2.23 8.29
CA THR A 63 -20.20 2.32 9.54
C THR A 63 -19.50 1.01 9.95
N ASP A 64 -19.61 0.00 9.09
CA ASP A 64 -19.06 -1.36 9.23
C ASP A 64 -17.79 -1.56 8.37
N LEU A 65 -17.34 -0.53 7.64
CA LEU A 65 -16.03 -0.49 6.97
C LEU A 65 -14.89 -0.41 7.99
N LYS A 66 -13.93 -1.33 7.90
CA LYS A 66 -12.76 -1.41 8.79
C LYS A 66 -11.50 -1.79 8.01
N VAL A 67 -10.32 -1.35 8.45
CA VAL A 67 -9.05 -1.91 7.96
C VAL A 67 -8.81 -3.26 8.63
N THR A 68 -8.12 -4.19 7.96
CA THR A 68 -7.70 -5.44 8.59
C THR A 68 -6.83 -5.20 9.83
N ASP A 69 -7.06 -5.98 10.87
CA ASP A 69 -6.07 -6.23 11.93
C ASP A 69 -4.83 -6.87 11.26
N PHE A 70 -3.63 -6.52 11.72
CA PHE A 70 -2.38 -7.05 11.18
C PHE A 70 -1.27 -7.05 12.24
N ARG A 71 -0.29 -7.93 12.07
CA ARG A 71 0.95 -7.95 12.88
C ARG A 71 2.16 -8.19 11.99
N VAL A 72 3.32 -7.69 12.37
CA VAL A 72 4.60 -8.12 11.78
C VAL A 72 5.18 -9.21 12.66
N ALA A 73 5.62 -10.30 12.05
CA ALA A 73 6.37 -11.35 12.73
C ALA A 73 7.76 -11.48 12.11
N PHE A 74 8.72 -11.86 12.95
CA PHE A 74 10.08 -12.19 12.55
C PHE A 74 10.29 -13.67 12.86
N GLU A 75 10.61 -14.44 11.84
CA GLU A 75 11.08 -15.80 11.97
C GLU A 75 12.60 -15.74 12.23
N ASP A 76 13.02 -16.29 13.37
CA ASP A 76 14.40 -16.68 13.65
C ASP A 76 14.50 -18.21 13.51
N PRO A 77 15.00 -18.71 12.37
CA PRO A 77 15.33 -20.12 12.13
C PRO A 77 16.22 -20.80 13.19
N GLY A 78 17.05 -20.06 13.92
CA GLY A 78 18.07 -20.63 14.80
C GLY A 78 18.94 -21.67 14.10
N GLN A 79 19.03 -22.88 14.67
CA GLN A 79 19.77 -24.01 14.10
C GLN A 79 18.95 -24.92 13.18
N ASN A 80 17.64 -24.70 13.02
CA ASN A 80 16.75 -25.61 12.28
C ASN A 80 16.65 -25.31 10.77
N GLY A 81 17.27 -24.22 10.31
CA GLY A 81 17.12 -23.71 8.95
C GLY A 81 15.79 -23.00 8.71
N PRO A 82 15.66 -22.17 7.66
CA PRO A 82 14.41 -21.49 7.33
C PRO A 82 13.23 -22.44 7.14
N SER A 83 12.05 -22.01 7.57
CA SER A 83 10.83 -22.77 7.33
C SER A 83 10.62 -22.99 5.82
N PRO A 84 10.15 -24.19 5.38
CA PRO A 84 9.87 -24.45 3.97
C PRO A 84 8.87 -23.48 3.34
N ALA A 85 7.98 -22.89 4.15
CA ALA A 85 7.03 -21.86 3.71
C ALA A 85 7.72 -20.56 3.27
N SER A 86 8.92 -20.27 3.79
CA SER A 86 9.69 -19.08 3.42
C SER A 86 10.26 -19.14 2.00
N GLY A 87 10.53 -20.33 1.46
CA GLY A 87 11.27 -20.51 0.21
C GLY A 87 12.74 -20.08 0.26
N VAL A 88 13.27 -19.71 1.43
CA VAL A 88 14.67 -19.30 1.62
C VAL A 88 15.51 -20.54 1.94
N SER A 89 16.66 -20.70 1.28
CA SER A 89 17.60 -21.79 1.59
C SER A 89 18.54 -21.42 2.72
N ASP A 90 19.09 -22.42 3.41
CA ASP A 90 20.10 -22.23 4.47
C ASP A 90 21.29 -21.39 3.99
N LEU A 91 21.74 -21.59 2.74
CA LEU A 91 22.85 -20.83 2.15
C LEU A 91 22.51 -19.34 1.99
N VAL A 92 21.28 -19.01 1.59
CA VAL A 92 20.83 -17.61 1.46
C VAL A 92 20.64 -16.98 2.84
N TYR A 93 20.13 -17.73 3.82
CA TYR A 93 19.91 -17.24 5.19
C TYR A 93 21.22 -17.04 5.98
N THR A 94 22.14 -18.00 5.91
CA THR A 94 23.47 -17.91 6.55
C THR A 94 24.37 -16.85 5.89
N GLY A 95 24.13 -16.52 4.61
CA GLY A 95 24.77 -15.40 3.90
C GLY A 95 24.19 -14.01 4.17
N LEU A 96 23.19 -13.87 5.06
CA LEU A 96 22.67 -12.55 5.47
C LEU A 96 23.65 -11.81 6.40
N ASP A 97 23.51 -10.48 6.42
CA ASP A 97 24.02 -9.61 7.48
C ASP A 97 23.52 -10.13 8.85
N PRO A 98 24.39 -10.48 9.82
CA PRO A 98 23.96 -11.00 11.13
C PRO A 98 23.00 -10.08 11.90
N THR A 99 22.98 -8.77 11.62
CA THR A 99 22.02 -7.82 12.21
C THR A 99 20.62 -7.87 11.56
N LYS A 100 20.49 -8.59 10.44
CA LYS A 100 19.28 -8.78 9.64
C LYS A 100 19.02 -10.25 9.30
N GLN A 101 19.61 -11.16 10.07
CA GLN A 101 19.46 -12.61 9.91
C GLN A 101 18.11 -13.06 10.50
N TYR A 102 17.03 -12.72 9.79
CA TYR A 102 15.65 -13.08 10.11
C TYR A 102 14.81 -13.10 8.82
N ILE A 103 13.61 -13.68 8.87
CA ILE A 103 12.64 -13.62 7.77
C ILE A 103 11.38 -12.91 8.26
N THR A 104 11.05 -11.78 7.63
CA THR A 104 9.87 -10.97 7.99
C THR A 104 8.61 -11.52 7.34
N TRP A 105 7.52 -11.54 8.10
CA TRP A 105 6.19 -11.98 7.71
C TRP A 105 5.14 -10.93 8.08
N LEU A 106 4.19 -10.68 7.17
CA LEU A 106 2.96 -9.94 7.48
C LEU A 106 1.89 -10.96 7.92
N LEU A 107 1.29 -10.78 9.09
CA LEU A 107 0.22 -11.62 9.60
C LEU A 107 -1.12 -10.90 9.48
N GLU A 108 -2.11 -11.56 8.88
CA GLU A 108 -3.52 -11.12 8.88
C GLU A 108 -4.42 -12.20 9.52
N PRO A 109 -5.56 -11.83 10.14
CA PRO A 109 -6.57 -12.80 10.55
C PRO A 109 -7.02 -13.68 9.39
N MET A 110 -7.08 -14.99 9.61
CA MET A 110 -7.46 -15.94 8.57
C MET A 110 -8.94 -15.77 8.18
N ARG A 111 -9.18 -15.35 6.92
CA ARG A 111 -10.53 -15.02 6.42
C ARG A 111 -11.42 -16.27 6.33
N PRO A 112 -12.71 -16.23 6.76
CA PRO A 112 -13.60 -17.39 6.70
C PRO A 112 -13.85 -17.86 5.26
N LYS A 113 -13.56 -19.14 4.98
CA LYS A 113 -13.67 -19.75 3.63
C LYS A 113 -15.08 -19.78 3.01
N ALA A 114 -16.11 -19.40 3.76
CA ALA A 114 -17.52 -19.52 3.39
C ALA A 114 -18.16 -18.22 2.84
N LEU A 115 -17.43 -17.09 2.85
CA LEU A 115 -17.97 -15.79 2.45
C LEU A 115 -17.30 -15.28 1.17
N ALA A 116 -17.99 -15.42 0.04
CA ALA A 116 -17.53 -14.91 -1.25
C ALA A 116 -17.43 -13.38 -1.26
N THR A 117 -16.38 -12.85 -1.89
CA THR A 117 -16.05 -11.41 -1.85
C THR A 117 -16.87 -10.59 -2.86
N THR A 118 -17.86 -9.85 -2.37
CA THR A 118 -18.66 -8.92 -3.16
C THR A 118 -17.92 -7.59 -3.37
N LYS A 119 -17.14 -7.50 -4.45
CA LYS A 119 -16.29 -6.34 -4.79
C LYS A 119 -17.10 -5.07 -5.09
N TRP A 120 -16.79 -3.97 -4.38
CA TRP A 120 -17.14 -2.58 -4.74
C TRP A 120 -16.02 -1.63 -4.26
N SER A 121 -15.80 -0.50 -4.95
CA SER A 121 -14.53 0.28 -4.96
C SER A 121 -14.73 1.76 -4.54
N VAL A 122 -13.74 2.66 -4.43
CA VAL A 122 -12.28 2.75 -4.77
C VAL A 122 -11.58 3.41 -3.55
N PHE A 123 -10.30 3.34 -3.15
CA PHE A 123 -8.96 3.04 -3.71
C PHE A 123 -8.75 1.97 -4.79
N ALA A 124 -7.58 2.06 -5.44
CA ALA A 124 -7.09 1.12 -6.44
C ALA A 124 -6.90 -0.28 -5.83
N ASP A 125 -7.49 -1.27 -6.49
CA ASP A 125 -7.70 -2.64 -5.98
C ASP A 125 -8.12 -2.70 -4.50
N LEU A 126 -9.16 -1.94 -4.11
CA LEU A 126 -9.86 -2.21 -2.84
C LEU A 126 -10.39 -3.65 -2.84
N GLN A 127 -9.64 -4.54 -2.19
CA GLN A 127 -10.09 -5.88 -1.89
C GLN A 127 -10.84 -5.86 -0.55
N THR A 128 -12.07 -6.38 -0.57
CA THR A 128 -12.97 -6.37 0.58
C THR A 128 -13.48 -7.78 0.88
N THR A 129 -13.59 -8.13 2.16
CA THR A 129 -14.28 -9.34 2.61
C THR A 129 -15.28 -8.97 3.68
N ARG A 130 -16.51 -9.47 3.54
CA ARG A 130 -17.52 -9.34 4.60
C ARG A 130 -17.22 -10.34 5.71
N SER A 131 -17.18 -9.87 6.95
CA SER A 131 -16.94 -10.67 8.15
C SER A 131 -18.20 -10.66 9.03
N GLY A 132 -18.89 -11.80 9.14
CA GLY A 132 -20.09 -11.92 9.95
C GLY A 132 -21.01 -13.07 9.52
N GLY A 133 -22.04 -13.33 10.33
CA GLY A 133 -23.04 -14.36 10.03
C GLY A 133 -24.02 -13.96 8.93
N VAL A 134 -24.66 -14.97 8.32
CA VAL A 134 -25.60 -14.81 7.19
C VAL A 134 -26.81 -13.90 7.52
N THR A 135 -27.18 -13.80 8.80
CA THR A 135 -28.44 -13.22 9.29
C THR A 135 -28.32 -11.83 9.92
N GLY A 136 -27.17 -11.15 9.85
CA GLY A 136 -26.97 -9.84 10.47
C GLY A 136 -25.90 -8.96 9.80
N SER A 137 -25.78 -7.71 10.25
CA SER A 137 -24.71 -6.78 9.85
C SER A 137 -23.34 -7.43 10.01
N GLY A 138 -22.50 -7.37 8.98
CA GLY A 138 -21.16 -7.95 8.98
C GLY A 138 -20.17 -6.96 8.39
N ASP A 139 -19.02 -6.81 9.04
CA ASP A 139 -18.00 -5.81 8.74
C ASP A 139 -17.43 -5.97 7.33
N TYR A 140 -17.19 -4.87 6.62
CA TYR A 140 -16.42 -4.87 5.37
C TYR A 140 -14.96 -4.58 5.68
N VAL A 141 -14.15 -5.63 5.70
CA VAL A 141 -12.72 -5.54 6.00
C VAL A 141 -11.94 -5.21 4.72
N LEU A 142 -11.20 -4.10 4.73
CA LEU A 142 -10.30 -3.64 3.67
C LEU A 142 -8.87 -4.17 3.91
N PHE A 143 -8.22 -4.66 2.86
CA PHE A 143 -6.85 -5.22 2.89
C PHE A 143 -6.23 -5.21 1.47
N ASP A 144 -4.94 -5.56 1.36
CA ASP A 144 -4.17 -5.68 0.09
C ASP A 144 -4.35 -4.47 -0.85
N ILE A 145 -4.24 -3.25 -0.31
CA ILE A 145 -4.52 -2.03 -1.08
C ILE A 145 -3.33 -1.56 -1.93
N MET A 146 -3.60 -1.07 -3.14
CA MET A 146 -2.61 -0.34 -3.92
C MET A 146 -2.75 1.17 -3.73
N THR A 147 -1.62 1.85 -3.55
CA THR A 147 -1.53 3.31 -3.55
C THR A 147 -0.55 3.77 -4.63
N HIS A 148 -0.84 4.90 -5.26
CA HIS A 148 0.02 5.49 -6.28
C HIS A 148 0.58 6.82 -5.76
N THR A 149 1.88 7.04 -5.94
CA THR A 149 2.56 8.26 -5.49
C THR A 149 3.28 8.94 -6.65
N LEU A 150 3.44 10.27 -6.63
CA LEU A 150 4.12 10.98 -7.72
C LEU A 150 5.56 10.47 -7.98
N ALA A 151 6.21 9.89 -6.97
CA ALA A 151 7.56 9.33 -7.04
C ALA A 151 7.62 7.80 -7.24
N GLY A 152 6.49 7.09 -7.38
CA GLY A 152 6.47 5.65 -7.62
C GLY A 152 7.00 4.78 -6.46
N GLN A 153 6.94 5.28 -5.23
CA GLN A 153 7.67 4.74 -4.07
C GLN A 153 6.80 4.10 -2.97
N SER A 154 5.51 3.81 -3.22
CA SER A 154 4.65 3.15 -2.22
C SER A 154 4.90 1.64 -2.04
N GLY A 155 5.80 1.06 -2.84
CA GLY A 155 6.09 -0.37 -2.91
C GLY A 155 5.49 -1.04 -4.14
N VAL A 156 5.37 -2.37 -4.12
CA VAL A 156 4.75 -3.15 -5.21
C VAL A 156 3.35 -2.60 -5.53
N GLY A 157 3.09 -2.35 -6.81
CA GLY A 157 1.81 -1.81 -7.30
C GLY A 157 1.78 -0.29 -7.51
N ASP A 158 2.83 0.46 -7.15
CA ASP A 158 2.89 1.90 -7.42
C ASP A 158 3.17 2.18 -8.91
N HIS A 159 2.11 2.49 -9.67
CA HIS A 159 2.21 2.93 -11.07
C HIS A 159 2.52 4.44 -11.22
N GLY A 160 2.97 5.10 -10.15
CA GLY A 160 3.46 6.47 -10.22
C GLY A 160 2.39 7.50 -10.64
N LEU A 161 2.84 8.54 -11.34
CA LEU A 161 1.97 9.51 -12.01
C LEU A 161 1.02 8.86 -13.04
N GLU A 162 1.43 7.78 -13.73
CA GLU A 162 0.56 7.07 -14.68
C GLU A 162 -0.66 6.47 -13.97
N GLY A 163 -0.44 5.80 -12.84
CA GLY A 163 -1.51 5.23 -12.01
C GLY A 163 -2.47 6.30 -11.48
N ILE A 164 -1.95 7.46 -11.09
CA ILE A 164 -2.76 8.62 -10.67
C ILE A 164 -3.58 9.16 -11.84
N GLN A 165 -2.96 9.44 -12.99
CA GLN A 165 -3.65 9.98 -14.17
C GLN A 165 -4.74 9.02 -14.67
N LYS A 166 -4.46 7.72 -14.69
CA LYS A 166 -5.41 6.67 -15.07
C LYS A 166 -6.63 6.62 -14.16
N PHE A 167 -6.47 6.85 -12.85
CA PHE A 167 -7.59 7.04 -11.93
C PHE A 167 -8.36 8.32 -12.26
N CYS A 168 -7.68 9.46 -12.47
CA CYS A 168 -8.31 10.74 -12.85
C CYS A 168 -9.12 10.65 -14.15
N ASP A 169 -8.64 9.91 -15.15
CA ASP A 169 -9.30 9.75 -16.45
C ASP A 169 -10.52 8.82 -16.40
N MET A 170 -10.47 7.79 -15.54
CA MET A 170 -11.55 6.80 -15.36
C MET A 170 -12.60 7.21 -14.31
N HIS A 171 -12.31 8.16 -13.43
CA HIS A 171 -13.22 8.55 -12.34
C HIS A 171 -14.39 9.41 -12.83
N VAL A 172 -15.61 9.02 -12.47
CA VAL A 172 -16.83 9.83 -12.68
C VAL A 172 -17.43 10.18 -11.32
N CYS A 173 -17.42 11.48 -10.98
CA CYS A 173 -17.88 11.95 -9.66
C CYS A 173 -19.37 11.68 -9.43
N SER A 174 -19.67 10.81 -8.47
CA SER A 174 -21.04 10.50 -8.05
C SER A 174 -21.65 11.61 -7.18
N ASN A 175 -22.94 11.52 -6.88
CA ASN A 175 -23.58 12.41 -5.90
C ASN A 175 -22.95 12.28 -4.49
N LYS A 176 -22.34 11.14 -4.11
CA LYS A 176 -21.59 11.06 -2.85
C LYS A 176 -20.37 11.98 -2.87
N CYS A 177 -19.64 12.05 -3.99
CA CYS A 177 -18.48 12.95 -4.13
C CYS A 177 -18.89 14.42 -3.96
N LYS A 178 -19.98 14.83 -4.61
CA LYS A 178 -20.54 16.19 -4.50
C LYS A 178 -21.00 16.51 -3.08
N ASN A 179 -21.73 15.59 -2.45
CA ASN A 179 -22.25 15.80 -1.09
C ASN A 179 -21.14 15.80 -0.02
N LEU A 180 -19.99 15.14 -0.28
CA LEU A 180 -18.78 15.22 0.53
C LEU A 180 -17.97 16.52 0.33
N GLY A 181 -18.47 17.47 -0.47
CA GLY A 181 -17.77 18.73 -0.78
C GLY A 181 -16.53 18.56 -1.68
N LEU A 182 -16.31 17.38 -2.26
CA LEU A 182 -15.13 17.12 -3.07
C LEU A 182 -15.21 17.89 -4.40
N SER A 183 -14.15 18.64 -4.70
CA SER A 183 -13.99 19.26 -6.02
C SER A 183 -13.89 18.18 -7.11
N PRO A 184 -14.42 18.43 -8.32
CA PRO A 184 -14.20 17.55 -9.46
C PRO A 184 -12.71 17.34 -9.71
N ILE A 185 -12.30 16.11 -10.04
CA ILE A 185 -10.90 15.80 -10.30
C ILE A 185 -10.46 16.54 -11.56
N SER A 186 -9.51 17.48 -11.41
CA SER A 186 -8.83 18.10 -12.55
C SER A 186 -7.92 17.07 -13.22
N ARG A 187 -7.94 17.01 -14.55
CA ARG A 187 -7.04 16.14 -15.35
C ARG A 187 -5.62 16.70 -15.46
N THR A 188 -5.36 17.90 -14.94
CA THR A 188 -4.11 18.64 -15.18
C THR A 188 -3.20 18.64 -13.96
N LEU A 189 -2.74 17.46 -13.54
CA LEU A 189 -1.68 17.33 -12.52
C LEU A 189 -0.26 17.51 -13.08
N ALA A 190 -0.12 17.58 -14.41
CA ALA A 190 1.17 17.57 -15.10
C ALA A 190 1.84 18.95 -15.29
N ALA A 191 1.19 20.06 -14.90
CA ALA A 191 1.63 21.41 -15.27
C ALA A 191 2.47 22.15 -14.20
N GLU A 192 2.31 21.82 -12.91
CA GLU A 192 2.78 22.69 -11.81
C GLU A 192 4.19 22.38 -11.29
N ASN A 193 4.88 21.37 -11.85
CA ASN A 193 6.21 20.93 -11.40
C ASN A 193 7.27 20.85 -12.51
N SER A 194 7.05 21.51 -13.66
CA SER A 194 8.01 21.52 -14.79
C SER A 194 8.79 22.83 -14.96
N ASP A 195 8.68 23.77 -14.00
CA ASP A 195 9.46 25.02 -14.00
C ASP A 195 10.70 24.92 -13.10
N CYS A 196 11.62 24.02 -13.46
CA CYS A 196 13.03 24.19 -13.09
C CYS A 196 13.66 25.20 -14.05
N GLY A 197 13.35 26.48 -13.83
CA GLY A 197 13.70 27.60 -14.72
C GLY A 197 15.19 27.74 -15.01
N ASP A 198 15.65 27.07 -16.06
CA ASP A 198 17.01 27.13 -16.57
C ASP A 198 17.28 28.56 -17.08
N SER A 199 18.11 29.28 -16.33
CA SER A 199 18.27 30.74 -16.43
C SER A 199 19.75 31.14 -16.47
N ASP A 200 20.49 30.47 -17.36
CA ASP A 200 21.77 30.95 -17.89
C ASP A 200 21.58 32.34 -18.52
N ASN A 201 21.90 33.40 -17.77
CA ASN A 201 22.20 34.75 -18.28
C ASN A 201 22.85 35.59 -17.18
N ASP A 202 24.20 35.65 -17.18
CA ASP A 202 24.90 36.81 -16.65
C ASP A 202 26.05 37.19 -17.60
N SER A 203 25.70 37.96 -18.63
CA SER A 203 26.61 38.41 -19.69
C SER A 203 27.16 39.80 -19.36
N ASP A 204 28.18 39.89 -18.51
CA ASP A 204 28.90 41.15 -18.31
C ASP A 204 30.00 41.38 -19.37
N SER A 205 30.39 42.64 -19.54
CA SER A 205 30.73 43.20 -20.83
C SER A 205 32.13 43.84 -20.91
N GLN A 206 32.62 43.94 -22.14
CA GLN A 206 33.99 44.31 -22.51
C GLN A 206 34.50 45.61 -21.84
N ASN A 207 35.78 45.62 -21.42
CA ASN A 207 36.70 46.68 -21.85
C ASN A 207 38.19 46.28 -21.78
N LYS A 208 38.89 46.65 -22.87
CA LYS A 208 40.27 47.16 -23.06
C LYS A 208 41.24 47.09 -21.86
N THR A 209 42.55 46.89 -22.06
CA THR A 209 43.39 47.54 -23.09
C THR A 209 44.67 46.74 -23.41
N SER A 210 45.27 46.99 -24.57
CA SER A 210 46.53 46.39 -25.03
C SER A 210 47.77 46.88 -24.25
N LEU A 211 48.70 45.96 -23.95
CA LEU A 211 50.05 45.90 -24.56
C LEU A 211 50.76 44.58 -24.23
#